data_AF-A0A359F1S3-F1
#
_entry.id   AF-A0A359F1S3-F1
#
_cell.length_a   1.000
_cell.length_b   1.000
_cell.length_c   1.000
_cell.angle_alpha   90.00
_cell.angle_beta   90.00
_cell.angle_gamma   90.00
#
_symmetry.space_group_name_H-M   'P 1'
#
loop_
_entity.id
_entity.type
_entity.pdbx_description
1 polymer ?
#
loop_
_entity_poly.entity_id
_entity_poly.type
_entity_poly.pdbx_seq_one_letter_code
_entity_poly.pdbx_strand_id
1 'polypeptide(L)'
;MDGLPLSDLGRFPRRCQGSAPHEGCQGDSPRCARLRAMQRSAFPDTFEPSEIRLVATDLDGTLLRSDHSVSSRTLEALLAVEDRGIQLMVATGRPIRWIQPVIDQIGDQELVICSNGAVVFDPANHSIVEHYPLDRDLAAEVIDVLTHFDEQIGLAAEAGFDFAIGTTFETKWEPPRDMIRTSNIGLLDREITKLLARGTQYHPDQLAAVLRPHFGDRIAVTWGFDGDGGLLEIHAPGVNKGTAVSRHAESVGLSLHAVIAFGDMPNDLEMLQSSRHGVAVANAHQMILDVADETTLSNEEDGVAVVLERLLV
;
A
#
# COMPACT_ATOMS: atom_id res chain seq x y z
N MET A 1 -35.56 -30.03 -8.68
CA MET A 1 -35.16 -31.06 -9.64
C MET A 1 -34.48 -30.34 -10.79
N ASP A 2 -33.25 -30.80 -11.03
CA ASP A 2 -32.44 -30.68 -12.25
C ASP A 2 -31.97 -29.26 -12.61
N GLY A 3 -30.73 -28.84 -12.38
CA GLY A 3 -29.47 -29.58 -12.36
C GLY A 3 -28.88 -29.62 -13.77
N LEU A 4 -28.11 -28.59 -14.15
CA LEU A 4 -27.28 -28.59 -15.36
C LEU A 4 -25.81 -28.78 -14.98
N PRO A 5 -25.01 -29.53 -15.77
CA PRO A 5 -23.82 -30.21 -15.28
C PRO A 5 -22.55 -29.37 -15.41
N LEU A 6 -21.73 -29.39 -14.37
CA LEU A 6 -20.32 -29.01 -14.38
C LEU A 6 -19.50 -30.15 -15.04
N SER A 7 -19.36 -30.10 -16.35
CA SER A 7 -18.41 -30.96 -17.07
C SER A 7 -17.87 -30.27 -18.31
N ASP A 8 -16.99 -29.30 -18.11
CA ASP A 8 -16.00 -28.90 -19.14
C ASP A 8 -14.83 -28.09 -18.54
N LEU A 9 -14.34 -28.53 -17.38
CA LEU A 9 -13.01 -28.12 -16.90
C LEU A 9 -11.97 -28.94 -17.65
N GLY A 10 -11.49 -28.34 -18.74
CA GLY A 10 -10.41 -28.84 -19.56
C GLY A 10 -9.17 -29.21 -18.73
N ARG A 11 -8.67 -30.41 -19.00
CA ARG A 11 -7.43 -30.99 -18.48
C ARG A 11 -6.25 -30.03 -18.66
N PHE A 12 -5.62 -29.61 -17.56
CA PHE A 12 -4.23 -29.15 -17.60
C PHE A 12 -3.27 -30.36 -17.57
N PRO A 13 -2.19 -30.37 -18.38
CA PRO A 13 -1.27 -31.50 -18.42
C PRO A 13 -0.41 -31.58 -17.16
N ARG A 14 -0.14 -32.82 -16.72
CA ARG A 14 0.67 -33.17 -15.55
C ARG A 14 2.15 -32.80 -15.74
N ARG A 15 2.77 -32.36 -14.64
CA ARG A 15 4.20 -32.38 -14.26
C ARG A 15 5.22 -32.69 -15.37
N CYS A 16 6.08 -31.70 -15.66
CA CYS A 16 7.45 -31.94 -16.12
C CYS A 16 8.41 -31.79 -14.93
N GLN A 17 9.08 -32.89 -14.57
CA GLN A 17 10.32 -32.88 -13.81
C GLN A 17 11.44 -32.47 -14.77
N GLY A 18 12.25 -31.47 -14.42
CA GLY A 18 13.40 -31.06 -15.21
C GLY A 18 14.06 -29.80 -14.66
N SER A 19 15.25 -29.95 -14.10
CA SER A 19 16.14 -28.93 -13.55
C SER A 19 16.89 -28.16 -14.64
N ALA A 20 16.79 -26.82 -14.65
CA ALA A 20 17.82 -25.85 -15.09
C ALA A 20 17.33 -24.40 -14.83
N PRO A 21 18.22 -23.41 -14.59
CA PRO A 21 17.85 -22.08 -14.11
C PRO A 21 17.37 -21.20 -15.26
N HIS A 22 16.24 -20.50 -15.08
CA HIS A 22 15.73 -19.57 -16.10
C HIS A 22 16.05 -18.12 -15.77
N GLU A 23 16.76 -17.53 -16.73
CA GLU A 23 17.11 -16.14 -16.91
C GLU A 23 15.87 -15.21 -16.99
N GLY A 24 16.10 -13.96 -16.58
CA GLY A 24 15.28 -12.75 -16.67
C GLY A 24 13.96 -12.77 -17.45
N CYS A 25 12.87 -12.46 -16.74
CA CYS A 25 11.68 -11.87 -17.33
C CYS A 25 11.79 -10.33 -17.29
N GLN A 26 12.39 -9.75 -18.33
CA GLN A 26 12.12 -8.36 -18.71
C GLN A 26 10.72 -8.32 -19.33
N GLY A 27 9.77 -7.71 -18.63
CA GLY A 27 8.39 -7.60 -19.05
C GLY A 27 7.86 -6.19 -18.87
N ASP A 28 8.31 -5.26 -19.71
CA ASP A 28 7.68 -3.95 -19.89
C ASP A 28 6.24 -4.16 -20.38
N SER A 29 5.26 -3.98 -19.48
CA SER A 29 3.87 -4.04 -19.91
C SER A 29 3.51 -2.78 -20.73
N PRO A 30 2.88 -2.90 -21.91
CA PRO A 30 2.46 -1.76 -22.73
C PRO A 30 1.47 -0.81 -22.03
N ARG A 31 0.89 -1.26 -20.91
CA ARG A 31 -0.04 -0.49 -20.07
C ARG A 31 0.71 0.55 -19.22
N CYS A 32 1.86 0.19 -18.65
CA CYS A 32 2.74 1.12 -17.93
C CYS A 32 3.30 2.20 -18.86
N ALA A 33 3.73 1.84 -20.07
CA ALA A 33 4.25 2.79 -21.06
C ALA A 33 3.20 3.79 -21.59
N ARG A 34 1.93 3.38 -21.71
CA ARG A 34 0.83 4.28 -22.14
C ARG A 34 0.36 5.22 -21.03
N LEU A 35 0.32 4.77 -19.78
CA LEU A 35 0.06 5.64 -18.63
C LEU A 35 1.18 6.68 -18.47
N ARG A 36 2.45 6.27 -18.63
CA ARG A 36 3.63 7.16 -18.65
C ARG A 36 3.49 8.34 -19.63
N ALA A 37 2.92 8.15 -20.81
CA ALA A 37 2.83 9.20 -21.82
C ALA A 37 1.64 10.15 -21.64
N MET A 38 0.53 9.68 -21.05
CA MET A 38 -0.68 10.50 -20.90
C MET A 38 -0.64 11.41 -19.67
N GLN A 39 0.09 11.05 -18.61
CA GLN A 39 0.25 11.90 -17.40
C GLN A 39 1.49 12.80 -17.44
N ARG A 40 2.61 12.39 -18.06
CA ARG A 40 3.84 13.23 -18.18
C ARG A 40 3.66 14.53 -18.96
N SER A 41 2.63 14.65 -19.78
CA SER A 41 2.40 15.87 -20.57
C SER A 41 1.87 17.06 -19.76
N ALA A 42 1.53 16.86 -18.48
CA ALA A 42 0.83 17.87 -17.69
C ALA A 42 1.75 18.80 -16.88
N PHE A 43 2.99 18.40 -16.56
CA PHE A 43 3.84 19.15 -15.61
C PHE A 43 5.26 19.37 -16.16
N PRO A 44 5.86 20.56 -15.95
CA PRO A 44 7.25 20.81 -16.34
C PRO A 44 8.22 19.98 -15.47
N ASP A 45 9.32 19.52 -16.08
CA ASP A 45 10.36 18.62 -15.51
C ASP A 45 11.04 19.13 -14.22
N THR A 46 10.78 20.37 -13.80
CA THR A 46 11.32 20.97 -12.58
C THR A 46 10.20 21.70 -11.82
N PHE A 47 10.20 21.60 -10.49
CA PHE A 47 9.33 22.38 -9.60
C PHE A 47 10.17 23.37 -8.79
N GLU A 48 9.60 24.53 -8.48
CA GLU A 48 10.22 25.47 -7.55
C GLU A 48 9.86 25.06 -6.12
N PRO A 49 10.80 25.04 -5.15
CA PRO A 49 10.52 24.68 -3.75
C PRO A 49 9.28 25.34 -3.15
N SER A 50 9.03 26.61 -3.51
CA SER A 50 7.86 27.38 -3.06
C SER A 50 6.50 26.88 -3.55
N GLU A 51 6.47 26.01 -4.58
CA GLU A 51 5.25 25.38 -5.08
C GLU A 51 4.75 24.28 -4.14
N ILE A 52 5.65 23.68 -3.34
CA ILE A 52 5.31 22.56 -2.46
C ILE A 52 4.69 23.07 -1.16
N ARG A 53 3.52 22.51 -0.84
CA ARG A 53 2.72 22.85 0.34
C ARG A 53 2.31 21.63 1.15
N LEU A 54 2.51 20.42 0.62
CA LEU A 54 2.25 19.16 1.28
C LEU A 54 3.36 18.16 0.97
N VAL A 55 3.87 17.50 2.01
CA VAL A 55 4.76 16.34 1.94
C VAL A 55 3.92 15.12 2.26
N ALA A 56 3.77 14.20 1.32
CA ALA A 56 3.17 12.90 1.54
C ALA A 56 4.28 11.85 1.67
N THR A 57 4.30 11.03 2.71
CA THR A 57 5.35 10.01 2.87
C THR A 57 4.80 8.68 3.31
N ASP A 58 5.30 7.62 2.69
CA ASP A 58 5.23 6.29 3.27
C ASP A 58 6.13 6.17 4.52
N LEU A 59 5.89 5.12 5.31
CA LEU A 59 6.63 4.78 6.51
C LEU A 59 7.70 3.71 6.26
N ASP A 60 7.30 2.45 6.12
CA ASP A 60 8.19 1.29 6.18
C ASP A 60 9.10 1.21 4.95
N GLY A 61 10.41 1.33 5.14
CA GLY A 61 11.34 1.33 4.01
C GLY A 61 11.47 2.69 3.32
N THR A 62 10.70 3.70 3.74
CA THR A 62 10.77 5.08 3.22
C THR A 62 11.23 6.06 4.30
N LEU A 63 10.37 6.37 5.27
CA LEU A 63 10.67 7.27 6.38
C LEU A 63 11.33 6.55 7.56
N LEU A 64 10.86 5.33 7.83
CA LEU A 64 11.38 4.46 8.87
C LEU A 64 12.59 3.69 8.37
N ARG A 65 13.58 3.56 9.25
CA ARG A 65 14.67 2.61 9.10
C ARG A 65 14.18 1.18 9.26
N SER A 66 15.05 0.22 8.94
CA SER A 66 14.82 -1.21 9.12
C SER A 66 14.55 -1.63 10.57
N ASP A 67 14.98 -0.84 11.55
CA ASP A 67 14.66 -1.03 12.97
C ASP A 67 13.37 -0.30 13.42
N HIS A 68 12.61 0.24 12.46
CA HIS A 68 11.40 1.04 12.65
C HIS A 68 11.61 2.38 13.39
N SER A 69 12.85 2.85 13.50
CA SER A 69 13.17 4.18 14.02
C SER A 69 13.13 5.27 12.94
N VAL A 70 12.94 6.51 13.37
CA VAL A 70 13.20 7.71 12.55
C VAL A 70 14.50 8.37 13.01
N SER A 71 15.32 8.80 12.06
CA SER A 71 16.59 9.47 12.39
C SER A 71 16.38 10.86 12.97
N SER A 72 17.31 11.31 13.81
CA SER A 72 17.31 12.70 14.29
C SER A 72 17.36 13.71 13.13
N ARG A 73 18.14 13.44 12.08
CA ARG A 73 18.21 14.31 10.89
C ARG A 73 16.87 14.39 10.16
N THR A 74 16.19 13.26 9.98
CA THR A 74 14.89 13.18 9.32
C THR A 74 13.83 13.89 10.16
N LEU A 75 13.83 13.70 11.49
CA LEU A 75 12.96 14.44 12.40
C LEU A 75 13.19 15.95 12.31
N GLU A 76 14.44 16.39 12.34
CA GLU A 76 14.80 17.81 12.18
C GLU A 76 14.32 18.38 10.84
N ALA A 77 14.45 17.61 9.75
CA ALA A 77 14.00 18.03 8.43
C ALA A 77 12.46 18.11 8.33
N LEU A 78 11.73 17.16 8.93
CA LEU A 78 10.26 17.19 9.01
C LEU A 78 9.78 18.44 9.76
N LEU A 79 10.32 18.67 10.96
CA LEU A 79 9.98 19.85 11.76
C LEU A 79 10.28 21.15 11.00
N ALA A 80 11.42 21.21 10.31
CA ALA A 80 11.81 22.41 9.58
C ALA A 80 10.90 22.71 8.36
N VAL A 81 10.34 21.68 7.69
CA VAL A 81 9.36 21.92 6.62
C VAL A 81 8.00 22.32 7.19
N GLU A 82 7.58 21.76 8.32
CA GLU A 82 6.36 22.15 9.04
C GLU A 82 6.44 23.59 9.55
N ASP A 83 7.60 24.04 10.05
CA ASP A 83 7.86 25.43 10.45
C ASP A 83 7.72 26.43 9.28
N ARG A 84 7.80 25.95 8.02
CA ARG A 84 7.52 26.75 6.81
C ARG A 84 6.07 26.70 6.36
N GLY A 85 5.21 26.01 7.11
CA GLY A 85 3.79 25.81 6.76
C GLY A 85 3.59 24.83 5.61
N ILE A 86 4.56 23.94 5.36
CA ILE A 86 4.39 22.77 4.49
C ILE A 86 3.82 21.66 5.36
N GLN A 87 2.63 21.18 5.02
CA GLN A 87 1.97 20.13 5.80
C GLN A 87 2.67 18.78 5.60
N LEU A 88 2.68 17.95 6.63
CA LEU A 88 3.07 16.55 6.55
C LEU A 88 1.83 15.65 6.51
N MET A 89 1.83 14.66 5.62
CA MET A 89 0.81 13.63 5.53
C MET A 89 1.46 12.25 5.45
N VAL A 90 1.31 11.46 6.50
CA VAL A 90 1.73 10.06 6.51
C VAL A 90 0.71 9.20 5.78
N ALA A 91 1.17 8.38 4.82
CA ALA A 91 0.35 7.44 4.07
C ALA A 91 0.95 6.03 4.06
N THR A 92 0.36 5.11 4.81
CA THR A 92 0.95 3.78 5.07
C THR A 92 -0.01 2.62 4.82
N GLY A 93 0.55 1.46 4.50
CA GLY A 93 -0.18 0.18 4.49
C GLY A 93 -0.49 -0.34 5.89
N ARG A 94 0.16 0.17 6.93
CA ARG A 94 -0.07 -0.26 8.32
C ARG A 94 -1.54 -0.09 8.74
N PRO A 95 -2.08 -1.03 9.53
CA PRO A 95 -3.36 -0.84 10.20
C PRO A 95 -3.24 0.18 11.34
N ILE A 96 -4.36 0.78 11.73
CA ILE A 96 -4.43 1.86 12.73
C ILE A 96 -3.70 1.50 14.04
N ARG A 97 -3.85 0.26 14.51
CA ARG A 97 -3.25 -0.24 15.76
C ARG A 97 -1.71 -0.20 15.78
N TRP A 98 -1.05 0.02 14.64
CA TRP A 98 0.41 0.07 14.52
C TRP A 98 0.95 1.49 14.33
N ILE A 99 0.09 2.50 14.38
CA ILE A 99 0.45 3.89 14.08
C ILE A 99 1.02 4.61 15.29
N GLN A 100 0.48 4.37 16.50
CA GLN A 100 0.89 5.12 17.69
C GLN A 100 2.41 5.16 17.93
N PRO A 101 3.16 4.04 17.85
CA PRO A 101 4.61 4.08 18.07
C PRO A 101 5.40 4.90 17.03
N VAL A 102 4.80 5.19 15.87
CA VAL A 102 5.39 6.06 14.85
C VAL A 102 5.10 7.52 15.18
N ILE A 103 3.86 7.83 15.57
CA ILE A 103 3.46 9.19 15.99
C ILE A 103 4.27 9.66 17.19
N ASP A 104 4.52 8.77 18.14
CA ASP A 104 5.38 9.05 19.29
C ASP A 104 6.82 9.48 18.90
N GLN A 105 7.28 9.15 17.68
CA GLN A 105 8.59 9.52 17.15
C GLN A 105 8.56 10.81 16.32
N ILE A 106 7.59 10.94 15.41
CA ILE A 106 7.53 12.05 14.44
C ILE A 106 6.82 13.30 14.96
N GLY A 107 6.17 13.21 16.12
CA GLY A 107 5.43 14.31 16.73
C GLY A 107 3.94 14.29 16.39
N ASP A 108 3.25 15.37 16.78
CA ASP A 108 1.80 15.49 16.62
C ASP A 108 1.44 15.50 15.13
N GLN A 109 0.58 14.58 14.72
CA GLN A 109 0.01 14.53 13.37
C GLN A 109 -1.50 14.69 13.49
N GLU A 110 -2.07 15.64 12.74
CA GLU A 110 -3.52 15.86 12.75
C GLU A 110 -4.27 14.65 12.21
N LEU A 111 -3.80 14.10 11.07
CA LEU A 111 -4.40 12.95 10.41
C LEU A 111 -3.33 12.03 9.83
N VAL A 112 -3.64 10.73 9.80
CA VAL A 112 -2.78 9.69 9.22
C VAL A 112 -3.60 8.82 8.28
N ILE A 113 -3.12 8.66 7.06
CA ILE A 113 -3.69 7.72 6.10
C ILE A 113 -3.16 6.31 6.41
N CYS A 114 -4.08 5.42 6.79
CA CYS A 114 -3.78 4.04 7.17
C CYS A 114 -4.36 3.05 6.16
N SER A 115 -3.90 1.80 6.22
CA SER A 115 -4.42 0.70 5.39
C SER A 115 -4.51 1.06 3.90
N ASN A 116 -3.44 1.64 3.36
CA ASN A 116 -3.32 2.10 1.97
C ASN A 116 -4.44 3.07 1.53
N GLY A 117 -4.99 3.88 2.44
CA GLY A 117 -6.07 4.82 2.09
C GLY A 117 -7.47 4.36 2.46
N ALA A 118 -7.62 3.16 3.03
CA ALA A 118 -8.92 2.67 3.49
C ALA A 118 -9.38 3.38 4.78
N VAL A 119 -8.46 3.96 5.54
CA VAL A 119 -8.76 4.69 6.78
C VAL A 119 -8.01 6.01 6.82
N VAL A 120 -8.70 7.06 7.25
CA VAL A 120 -8.07 8.29 7.76
C VAL A 120 -8.27 8.32 9.27
N PHE A 121 -7.17 8.34 10.01
CA PHE A 121 -7.13 8.23 11.46
C PHE A 121 -6.68 9.55 12.09
N ASP A 122 -7.33 9.96 13.17
CA ASP A 122 -6.91 11.06 14.05
C ASP A 122 -6.23 10.45 15.29
N PRO A 123 -4.89 10.56 15.40
CA PRO A 123 -4.14 10.03 16.53
C PRO A 123 -4.46 10.73 17.85
N ALA A 124 -4.71 12.04 17.84
CA ALA A 124 -4.94 12.83 19.04
C ALA A 124 -6.25 12.44 19.74
N ASN A 125 -7.30 12.20 18.96
CA ASN A 125 -8.59 11.75 19.48
C ASN A 125 -8.75 10.22 19.47
N HIS A 126 -7.75 9.49 18.98
CA HIS A 126 -7.76 8.04 18.81
C HIS A 126 -9.04 7.56 18.10
N SER A 127 -9.36 8.19 16.97
CA SER A 127 -10.63 7.99 16.26
C SER A 127 -10.46 7.86 14.75
N ILE A 128 -11.34 7.05 14.14
CA ILE A 128 -11.43 6.94 12.68
C ILE A 128 -12.26 8.11 12.16
N VAL A 129 -11.67 8.94 11.31
CA VAL A 129 -12.33 10.10 10.69
C VAL A 129 -13.03 9.68 9.40
N GLU A 130 -12.37 8.85 8.59
CA GLU A 130 -12.94 8.27 7.37
C GLU A 130 -12.65 6.77 7.30
N HIS A 131 -13.62 5.99 6.83
CA HIS A 131 -13.49 4.56 6.61
C HIS A 131 -14.09 4.17 5.25
N TYR A 132 -13.31 3.45 4.45
CA TYR A 132 -13.70 2.94 3.14
C TYR A 132 -13.65 1.40 3.16
N PRO A 133 -14.62 0.74 3.81
CA PRO A 133 -14.61 -0.70 3.96
C PRO A 133 -14.86 -1.42 2.63
N LEU A 134 -14.26 -2.60 2.51
CA LEU A 134 -14.59 -3.55 1.46
C LEU A 134 -16.00 -4.09 1.72
N ASP A 135 -16.85 -4.04 0.68
CA ASP A 135 -18.19 -4.60 0.72
C ASP A 135 -18.17 -6.07 1.17
N ARG A 136 -19.12 -6.44 2.02
CA ARG A 136 -19.15 -7.77 2.64
C ARG A 136 -19.31 -8.89 1.62
N ASP A 137 -20.17 -8.70 0.63
CA ASP A 137 -20.43 -9.71 -0.38
C ASP A 137 -19.20 -9.86 -1.30
N LEU A 138 -18.56 -8.74 -1.66
CA LEU A 138 -17.27 -8.76 -2.36
C LEU A 138 -16.16 -9.47 -1.55
N ALA A 139 -16.06 -9.20 -0.25
CA ALA A 139 -15.08 -9.84 0.62
C ALA A 139 -15.29 -11.37 0.66
N ALA A 140 -16.54 -11.81 0.79
CA ALA A 140 -16.89 -13.23 0.76
C ALA A 140 -16.54 -13.87 -0.60
N GLU A 141 -16.88 -13.21 -1.73
CA GLU A 141 -16.52 -13.68 -3.07
C GLU A 141 -14.99 -13.81 -3.23
N VAL A 142 -14.20 -12.85 -2.75
CA VAL A 142 -12.73 -12.89 -2.81
C VAL A 142 -12.17 -14.07 -2.02
N ILE A 143 -12.67 -14.28 -0.80
CA ILE A 143 -12.28 -15.40 0.07
C ILE A 143 -12.56 -16.72 -0.62
N ASP A 144 -13.76 -16.87 -1.21
CA ASP A 144 -14.17 -18.06 -1.92
C ASP A 144 -13.26 -18.33 -3.12
N VAL A 145 -12.99 -17.32 -3.96
CA VAL A 145 -12.10 -17.47 -5.13
C VAL A 145 -10.70 -17.92 -4.73
N LEU A 146 -10.09 -17.30 -3.72
CA LEU A 146 -8.74 -17.67 -3.28
C LEU A 146 -8.70 -19.06 -2.64
N THR A 147 -9.71 -19.41 -1.83
CA THR A 147 -9.79 -20.71 -1.18
C THR A 147 -10.02 -21.84 -2.20
N HIS A 148 -10.81 -21.60 -3.25
CA HIS A 148 -10.99 -22.56 -4.34
C HIS A 148 -9.74 -22.70 -5.22
N PHE A 149 -8.97 -21.63 -5.38
CA PHE A 149 -7.70 -21.67 -6.11
C PHE A 149 -6.66 -22.51 -5.35
N ASP A 150 -6.51 -22.27 -4.05
CA ASP A 150 -5.66 -23.07 -3.17
C ASP A 150 -6.07 -22.90 -1.70
N GLU A 151 -6.52 -23.99 -1.07
CA GLU A 151 -6.94 -24.00 0.34
C GLU A 151 -5.81 -23.69 1.33
N GLN A 152 -4.55 -23.75 0.89
CA GLN A 152 -3.38 -23.42 1.71
C GLN A 152 -3.08 -21.93 1.77
N ILE A 153 -3.76 -21.11 0.96
CA ILE A 153 -3.63 -19.65 1.07
C ILE A 153 -4.16 -19.22 2.43
N GLY A 154 -3.27 -18.63 3.23
CA GLY A 154 -3.64 -17.95 4.45
C GLY A 154 -4.43 -16.68 4.12
N LEU A 155 -5.59 -16.51 4.77
CA LEU A 155 -6.41 -15.32 4.68
C LEU A 155 -6.53 -14.62 6.04
N ALA A 156 -6.47 -13.30 6.04
CA ALA A 156 -6.74 -12.44 7.21
C ALA A 156 -7.60 -11.24 6.81
N ALA A 157 -8.24 -10.61 7.80
CA ALA A 157 -8.95 -9.34 7.64
C ALA A 157 -8.56 -8.35 8.73
N GLU A 158 -8.40 -7.11 8.31
CA GLU A 158 -8.40 -5.96 9.20
C GLU A 158 -9.80 -5.35 9.23
N ALA A 159 -10.27 -4.98 10.42
CA ALA A 159 -11.59 -4.38 10.63
C ALA A 159 -11.52 -3.28 11.69
N GLY A 160 -11.11 -2.08 11.27
CA GLY A 160 -10.83 -0.96 12.17
C GLY A 160 -9.65 -1.28 13.10
N PHE A 161 -9.93 -1.45 14.40
CA PHE A 161 -8.94 -1.85 15.41
C PHE A 161 -8.81 -3.37 15.55
N ASP A 162 -9.78 -4.12 15.03
CA ASP A 162 -9.83 -5.57 15.14
C ASP A 162 -8.99 -6.23 14.02
N PHE A 163 -8.42 -7.39 14.34
CA PHE A 163 -7.70 -8.22 13.39
C PHE A 163 -8.21 -9.65 13.48
N ALA A 164 -8.53 -10.23 12.33
CA ALA A 164 -9.04 -11.59 12.23
C ALA A 164 -8.20 -12.43 11.29
N ILE A 165 -7.94 -13.68 11.67
CA ILE A 165 -7.16 -14.62 10.87
C ILE A 165 -7.92 -15.91 10.62
N GLY A 166 -7.71 -16.45 9.42
CA GLY A 166 -8.18 -17.76 9.00
C GLY A 166 -7.40 -18.87 9.70
N THR A 167 -7.79 -20.11 9.47
CA THR A 167 -7.11 -21.28 10.03
C THR A 167 -5.71 -21.48 9.46
N THR A 168 -5.48 -21.06 8.21
CA THR A 168 -4.23 -21.25 7.46
C THR A 168 -3.32 -20.03 7.46
N PHE A 169 -3.76 -18.90 8.02
CA PHE A 169 -2.95 -17.68 8.04
C PHE A 169 -1.92 -17.72 9.16
N GLU A 170 -0.65 -17.57 8.77
CA GLU A 170 0.48 -17.47 9.67
C GLU A 170 0.91 -16.01 9.84
N THR A 171 0.86 -15.53 11.08
CA THR A 171 1.29 -14.18 11.44
C THR A 171 2.80 -14.15 11.60
N LYS A 172 3.47 -13.21 10.92
CA LYS A 172 4.91 -12.95 11.13
C LYS A 172 5.17 -12.09 12.36
N TRP A 173 4.27 -11.17 12.61
CA TRP A 173 4.32 -10.23 13.71
C TRP A 173 3.53 -10.79 14.88
N GLU A 174 3.84 -10.31 16.09
CA GLU A 174 3.05 -10.66 17.26
C GLU A 174 1.60 -10.18 17.03
N PRO A 175 0.62 -11.10 16.97
CA PRO A 175 -0.76 -10.69 16.76
C PRO A 175 -1.28 -9.91 17.97
N PRO A 176 -2.25 -9.00 17.78
CA PRO A 176 -2.90 -8.36 18.91
C PRO A 176 -3.53 -9.42 19.83
N ARG A 177 -3.51 -9.15 21.14
CA ARG A 177 -4.03 -10.11 22.15
C ARG A 177 -5.47 -10.53 21.88
N ASP A 178 -6.27 -9.61 21.38
CA ASP A 178 -7.70 -9.81 21.11
C ASP A 178 -7.96 -10.21 19.65
N MET A 179 -6.97 -10.76 18.95
CA MET A 179 -7.11 -11.28 17.59
C MET A 179 -8.19 -12.37 17.53
N ILE A 180 -9.04 -12.27 16.51
CA ILE A 180 -10.11 -13.23 16.24
C ILE A 180 -9.56 -14.35 15.34
N ARG A 181 -9.66 -15.60 15.77
CA ARG A 181 -9.41 -16.76 14.90
C ARG A 181 -10.73 -17.38 14.49
N THR A 182 -10.95 -17.51 13.18
CA THR A 182 -12.21 -18.04 12.61
C THR A 182 -11.94 -18.91 11.39
N SER A 183 -12.85 -19.83 11.09
CA SER A 183 -12.84 -20.59 9.82
C SER A 183 -13.41 -19.79 8.65
N ASN A 184 -14.10 -18.69 8.91
CA ASN A 184 -14.64 -17.82 7.87
C ASN A 184 -14.51 -16.35 8.30
N ILE A 185 -13.56 -15.66 7.68
CA ILE A 185 -13.29 -14.23 7.89
C ILE A 185 -14.37 -13.33 7.28
N GLY A 186 -15.03 -13.75 6.19
CA GLY A 186 -16.07 -12.94 5.54
C GLY A 186 -17.31 -12.73 6.42
N LEU A 187 -17.48 -13.56 7.45
CA LEU A 187 -18.59 -13.52 8.40
C LEU A 187 -18.31 -12.69 9.66
N LEU A 188 -17.22 -11.91 9.70
CA LEU A 188 -16.98 -11.00 10.82
C LEU A 188 -18.14 -10.01 10.96
N ASP A 189 -18.66 -9.85 12.17
CA ASP A 189 -19.72 -8.86 12.49
C ASP A 189 -19.15 -7.43 12.58
N ARG A 190 -18.24 -7.08 11.67
CA ARG A 190 -17.54 -5.80 11.57
C ARG A 190 -17.37 -5.46 10.09
N GLU A 191 -17.17 -4.18 9.81
CA GLU A 191 -16.79 -3.71 8.49
C GLU A 191 -15.33 -4.08 8.20
N ILE A 192 -15.08 -4.76 7.08
CA ILE A 192 -13.74 -5.20 6.70
C ILE A 192 -13.02 -4.03 6.04
N THR A 193 -11.96 -3.53 6.67
CA THR A 193 -11.11 -2.46 6.13
C THR A 193 -10.25 -2.96 4.96
N LYS A 194 -9.67 -4.15 5.09
CA LYS A 194 -8.92 -4.83 4.03
C LYS A 194 -8.82 -6.33 4.29
N LEU A 195 -8.73 -7.11 3.22
CA LEU A 195 -8.32 -8.52 3.28
C LEU A 195 -6.83 -8.64 3.01
N LEU A 196 -6.22 -9.64 3.61
CA LEU A 196 -4.81 -10.01 3.42
C LEU A 196 -4.76 -11.46 2.94
N ALA A 197 -3.96 -11.74 1.93
CA ALA A 197 -3.74 -13.08 1.43
C ALA A 197 -2.26 -13.41 1.30
N ARG A 198 -1.88 -14.59 1.82
CA ARG A 198 -0.51 -15.10 1.77
C ARG A 198 -0.51 -16.55 1.33
N GLY A 199 0.22 -16.86 0.26
CA GLY A 199 0.57 -18.22 -0.10
C GLY A 199 2.08 -18.34 -0.19
N THR A 200 2.69 -19.22 0.60
CA THR A 200 4.15 -19.34 0.67
C THR A 200 4.79 -19.79 -0.66
N GLN A 201 3.99 -20.43 -1.54
CA GLN A 201 4.37 -20.80 -2.90
C GLN A 201 4.02 -19.77 -3.99
N TYR A 202 3.37 -18.65 -3.65
CA TYR A 202 2.87 -17.69 -4.62
C TYR A 202 3.41 -16.28 -4.38
N HIS A 203 3.90 -15.65 -5.45
CA HIS A 203 4.11 -14.21 -5.45
C HIS A 203 2.75 -13.48 -5.43
N PRO A 204 2.61 -12.32 -4.74
CA PRO A 204 1.38 -11.54 -4.71
C PRO A 204 0.79 -11.25 -6.09
N ASP A 205 1.63 -10.97 -7.10
CA ASP A 205 1.13 -10.75 -8.47
C ASP A 205 0.42 -11.99 -9.07
N GLN A 206 0.83 -13.20 -8.68
CA GLN A 206 0.15 -14.42 -9.12
C GLN A 206 -1.24 -14.52 -8.47
N LEU A 207 -1.34 -14.20 -7.18
CA LEU A 207 -2.63 -14.14 -6.47
C LEU A 207 -3.53 -13.02 -7.01
N ALA A 208 -2.96 -11.85 -7.32
CA ALA A 208 -3.67 -10.75 -7.98
C ALA A 208 -4.19 -11.15 -9.37
N ALA A 209 -3.41 -11.93 -10.12
CA ALA A 209 -3.82 -12.45 -11.43
C ALA A 209 -4.97 -13.45 -11.34
N VAL A 210 -5.10 -14.20 -10.24
CA VAL A 210 -6.26 -15.06 -9.96
C VAL A 210 -7.52 -14.22 -9.74
N LEU A 211 -7.43 -13.10 -9.02
CA LEU A 211 -8.59 -12.25 -8.72
C LEU A 211 -9.06 -11.42 -9.93
N ARG A 212 -8.12 -10.98 -10.78
CA ARG A 212 -8.40 -10.00 -11.85
C ARG A 212 -9.58 -10.36 -12.78
N PRO A 213 -9.72 -11.61 -13.28
CA PRO A 213 -10.85 -11.98 -14.16
C PRO A 213 -12.22 -11.95 -13.49
N HIS A 214 -12.27 -12.06 -12.16
CA HIS A 214 -13.51 -12.15 -11.38
C HIS A 214 -14.02 -10.78 -10.95
N PHE A 215 -13.09 -9.89 -10.56
CA PHE A 215 -13.45 -8.63 -9.91
C PHE A 215 -13.16 -7.40 -10.76
N GLY A 216 -12.13 -7.43 -11.61
CA GLY A 216 -11.69 -6.23 -12.35
C GLY A 216 -11.49 -5.05 -11.39
N ASP A 217 -12.16 -3.93 -11.68
CA ASP A 217 -12.08 -2.69 -10.88
C ASP A 217 -13.07 -2.66 -9.70
N ARG A 218 -13.80 -3.77 -9.42
CA ARG A 218 -14.71 -3.87 -8.26
C ARG A 218 -13.96 -3.98 -6.93
N ILE A 219 -12.67 -4.25 -6.95
CA ILE A 219 -11.77 -4.29 -5.80
C ILE A 219 -10.47 -3.56 -6.17
N ALA A 220 -9.77 -3.02 -5.18
CA ALA A 220 -8.40 -2.57 -5.35
C ALA A 220 -7.44 -3.63 -4.77
N VAL A 221 -6.37 -3.92 -5.51
CA VAL A 221 -5.38 -4.94 -5.12
C VAL A 221 -4.00 -4.32 -5.22
N THR A 222 -3.24 -4.45 -4.14
CA THR A 222 -1.83 -4.04 -4.08
C THR A 222 -1.06 -5.00 -3.18
N TRP A 223 0.23 -4.78 -3.02
CA TRP A 223 1.05 -5.54 -2.08
C TRP A 223 2.27 -4.73 -1.67
N GLY A 224 2.69 -4.93 -0.42
CA GLY A 224 3.93 -4.40 0.14
C GLY A 224 4.92 -5.53 0.46
N PHE A 225 6.16 -5.17 0.78
CA PHE A 225 7.14 -6.14 1.24
C PHE A 225 6.83 -6.55 2.69
N ASP A 226 6.90 -7.84 2.97
CA ASP A 226 6.63 -8.39 4.31
C ASP A 226 7.76 -9.31 4.81
N GLY A 227 8.90 -9.36 4.10
CA GLY A 227 10.04 -10.22 4.42
C GLY A 227 10.16 -11.53 3.62
N ASP A 228 9.07 -12.12 3.09
CA ASP A 228 9.12 -13.44 2.40
C ASP A 228 8.25 -13.48 1.14
N GLY A 229 8.55 -12.60 0.18
CA GLY A 229 7.88 -12.62 -1.11
C GLY A 229 6.59 -11.78 -1.19
N GLY A 230 6.20 -11.09 -0.12
CA GLY A 230 5.16 -10.06 -0.13
C GLY A 230 3.80 -10.53 0.38
N LEU A 231 2.96 -9.59 0.78
CA LEU A 231 1.61 -9.83 1.28
C LEU A 231 0.59 -9.17 0.35
N LEU A 232 -0.32 -9.96 -0.23
CA LEU A 232 -1.38 -9.41 -1.05
C LEU A 232 -2.38 -8.68 -0.15
N GLU A 233 -2.71 -7.45 -0.50
CA GLU A 233 -3.70 -6.63 0.18
C GLU A 233 -4.86 -6.31 -0.77
N ILE A 234 -6.09 -6.56 -0.31
CA ILE A 234 -7.30 -6.34 -1.08
C ILE A 234 -8.19 -5.35 -0.33
N HIS A 235 -8.59 -4.29 -1.03
CA HIS A 235 -9.33 -3.16 -0.51
C HIS A 235 -10.60 -2.89 -1.34
N ALA A 236 -11.44 -2.00 -0.81
CA ALA A 236 -12.58 -1.44 -1.55
C ALA A 236 -12.13 -0.82 -2.89
N PRO A 237 -13.01 -0.76 -3.90
CA PRO A 237 -12.67 -0.18 -5.19
C PRO A 237 -12.22 1.29 -5.05
N GLY A 238 -11.14 1.64 -5.74
CA GLY A 238 -10.58 2.99 -5.71
C GLY A 238 -9.74 3.33 -4.47
N VAL A 239 -9.61 2.44 -3.49
CA VAL A 239 -8.73 2.64 -2.34
C VAL A 239 -7.27 2.43 -2.73
N ASN A 240 -6.47 3.49 -2.60
CA ASN A 240 -5.01 3.47 -2.62
C ASN A 240 -4.48 4.76 -1.96
N LYS A 241 -3.17 4.81 -1.67
CA LYS A 241 -2.53 5.96 -1.02
C LYS A 241 -2.70 7.25 -1.81
N GLY A 242 -2.56 7.20 -3.14
CA GLY A 242 -2.67 8.38 -4.00
C GLY A 242 -4.06 9.03 -3.96
N THR A 243 -5.13 8.24 -4.02
CA THR A 243 -6.50 8.78 -3.89
C THR A 243 -6.75 9.35 -2.50
N ALA A 244 -6.20 8.74 -1.45
CA ALA A 244 -6.34 9.26 -0.08
C ALA A 244 -5.57 10.58 0.11
N VAL A 245 -4.35 10.67 -0.41
CA VAL A 245 -3.56 11.92 -0.41
C VAL A 245 -4.27 13.00 -1.23
N SER A 246 -4.84 12.65 -2.39
CA SER A 246 -5.63 13.60 -3.21
C SER A 246 -6.84 14.15 -2.44
N ARG A 247 -7.62 13.26 -1.79
CA ARG A 247 -8.78 13.68 -0.98
C ARG A 247 -8.36 14.59 0.18
N HIS A 248 -7.26 14.27 0.86
CA HIS A 248 -6.73 15.13 1.91
C HIS A 248 -6.27 16.49 1.37
N ALA A 249 -5.47 16.51 0.30
CA ALA A 249 -5.02 17.75 -0.31
C ALA A 249 -6.22 18.64 -0.69
N GLU A 250 -7.25 18.08 -1.31
CA GLU A 250 -8.48 18.81 -1.64
C GLU A 250 -9.21 19.36 -0.41
N SER A 251 -9.27 18.60 0.69
CA SER A 251 -9.98 19.02 1.91
C SER A 251 -9.31 20.22 2.60
N VAL A 252 -7.99 20.38 2.43
CA VAL A 252 -7.23 21.54 2.91
C VAL A 252 -7.05 22.63 1.84
N GLY A 253 -7.72 22.51 0.70
CA GLY A 253 -7.68 23.50 -0.39
C GLY A 253 -6.39 23.50 -1.19
N LEU A 254 -5.62 22.41 -1.16
CA LEU A 254 -4.44 22.18 -1.96
C LEU A 254 -4.76 21.36 -3.21
N SER A 255 -3.91 21.50 -4.22
CA SER A 255 -3.90 20.65 -5.40
C SER A 255 -2.74 19.68 -5.31
N LEU A 256 -2.83 18.53 -5.99
CA LEU A 256 -1.71 17.60 -6.16
C LEU A 256 -0.44 18.26 -6.77
N HIS A 257 -0.60 19.39 -7.48
CA HIS A 257 0.49 20.25 -7.92
C HIS A 257 1.37 20.84 -6.80
N ALA A 258 0.89 20.82 -5.56
CA ALA A 258 1.62 21.29 -4.40
C ALA A 258 2.15 20.13 -3.53
N VAL A 259 2.08 18.89 -4.03
CA VAL A 259 2.43 17.69 -3.27
C VAL A 259 3.74 17.10 -3.75
N ILE A 260 4.69 16.93 -2.82
CA ILE A 260 5.83 16.04 -3.01
C ILE A 260 5.55 14.74 -2.27
N ALA A 261 5.80 13.59 -2.92
CA ALA A 261 5.51 12.29 -2.33
C ALA A 261 6.75 11.39 -2.25
N PHE A 262 6.84 10.58 -1.19
CA PHE A 262 7.92 9.62 -0.95
C PHE A 262 7.38 8.20 -0.79
N GLY A 263 8.03 7.22 -1.40
CA GLY A 263 7.64 5.82 -1.29
C GLY A 263 8.71 4.85 -1.81
N ASP A 264 8.49 3.57 -1.57
CA ASP A 264 9.46 2.52 -1.89
C ASP A 264 8.81 1.25 -2.49
N MET A 265 7.53 1.00 -2.24
CA MET A 265 6.85 -0.25 -2.62
C MET A 265 5.69 -0.04 -3.61
N PRO A 266 5.22 -1.10 -4.31
CA PRO A 266 4.14 -1.00 -5.30
C PRO A 266 2.84 -0.33 -4.81
N ASN A 267 2.54 -0.36 -3.51
CA ASN A 267 1.41 0.36 -2.91
C ASN A 267 1.58 1.89 -2.85
N ASP A 268 2.76 2.42 -3.19
CA ASP A 268 3.06 3.84 -3.32
C ASP A 268 2.89 4.36 -4.75
N LEU A 269 2.74 3.47 -5.74
CA LEU A 269 2.77 3.80 -7.16
C LEU A 269 1.83 4.96 -7.50
N GLU A 270 0.55 4.87 -7.12
CA GLU A 270 -0.44 5.90 -7.41
C GLU A 270 -0.16 7.21 -6.69
N MET A 271 0.40 7.17 -5.49
CA MET A 271 0.76 8.37 -4.72
C MET A 271 1.91 9.12 -5.39
N LEU A 272 2.95 8.42 -5.82
CA LEU A 272 4.09 9.02 -6.51
C LEU A 272 3.69 9.58 -7.87
N GLN A 273 2.93 8.84 -8.67
CA GLN A 273 2.55 9.25 -10.03
C GLN A 273 1.56 10.41 -10.10
N SER A 274 0.75 10.60 -9.06
CA SER A 274 -0.28 11.65 -9.05
C SER A 274 0.20 12.96 -8.43
N SER A 275 1.28 12.92 -7.65
CA SER A 275 1.87 14.08 -7.00
C SER A 275 2.63 14.97 -8.00
N ARG A 276 2.92 16.22 -7.62
CA ARG A 276 3.77 17.13 -8.42
C ARG A 276 5.15 16.54 -8.67
N HIS A 277 5.68 15.88 -7.65
CA HIS A 277 7.00 15.26 -7.67
C HIS A 277 7.01 14.00 -6.80
N GLY A 278 7.11 12.84 -7.43
CA GLY A 278 7.24 11.55 -6.77
C GLY A 278 8.71 11.16 -6.60
N VAL A 279 9.12 10.89 -5.36
CA VAL A 279 10.49 10.53 -4.99
C VAL A 279 10.55 9.08 -4.51
N ALA A 280 11.40 8.28 -5.14
CA ALA A 280 11.76 6.95 -4.65
C ALA A 280 13.04 7.02 -3.80
N VAL A 281 13.06 6.32 -2.67
CA VAL A 281 14.32 6.07 -1.92
C VAL A 281 15.16 5.00 -2.62
N ALA A 282 16.48 4.99 -2.42
CA ALA A 282 17.38 4.09 -3.16
C ALA A 282 17.09 2.59 -2.96
N ASN A 283 16.53 2.21 -1.81
CA ASN A 283 16.14 0.84 -1.48
C ASN A 283 14.75 0.44 -2.05
N ALA A 284 14.11 1.32 -2.82
CA ALA A 284 12.80 1.08 -3.38
C ALA A 284 12.78 -0.11 -4.35
N HIS A 285 11.62 -0.75 -4.44
CA HIS A 285 11.31 -1.76 -5.43
C HIS A 285 11.52 -1.20 -6.85
N GLN A 286 12.03 -2.02 -7.77
CA GLN A 286 12.38 -1.58 -9.13
C GLN A 286 11.22 -0.89 -9.85
N MET A 287 9.99 -1.37 -9.66
CA MET A 287 8.78 -0.74 -10.22
C MET A 287 8.63 0.73 -9.82
N ILE A 288 9.03 1.08 -8.60
CA ILE A 288 8.95 2.44 -8.05
C ILE A 288 10.11 3.29 -8.55
N LEU A 289 11.33 2.75 -8.57
CA LEU A 289 12.49 3.41 -9.17
C LEU A 289 12.26 3.76 -10.65
N ASP A 290 11.59 2.89 -11.40
CA ASP A 290 11.35 3.06 -12.84
C ASP A 290 10.34 4.17 -13.18
N VAL A 291 9.53 4.60 -12.22
CA VAL A 291 8.39 5.52 -12.43
C VAL A 291 8.49 6.82 -11.64
N ALA A 292 9.32 6.88 -10.59
CA ALA A 292 9.54 8.10 -9.82
C ALA A 292 10.18 9.21 -10.67
N ASP A 293 9.88 10.45 -10.31
CA ASP A 293 10.48 11.64 -10.94
C ASP A 293 11.92 11.83 -10.48
N GLU A 294 12.21 11.37 -9.26
CA GLU A 294 13.53 11.43 -8.65
C GLU A 294 13.82 10.18 -7.81
N THR A 295 15.09 9.77 -7.77
CA THR A 295 15.60 8.82 -6.78
C THR A 295 16.55 9.54 -5.82
N THR A 296 16.33 9.37 -4.51
CA THR A 296 17.19 9.88 -3.43
C THR A 296 18.00 8.76 -2.79
N LEU A 297 18.69 9.03 -1.67
CA LEU A 297 19.41 8.01 -0.88
C LEU A 297 18.44 6.97 -0.28
N SER A 298 18.98 5.93 0.34
CA SER A 298 18.15 4.95 1.06
C SER A 298 17.51 5.54 2.33
N ASN A 299 16.49 4.86 2.84
CA ASN A 299 15.91 5.17 4.15
C ASN A 299 16.94 5.12 5.29
N GLU A 300 17.94 4.24 5.20
CA GLU A 300 19.04 4.15 6.17
C GLU A 300 19.94 5.39 6.16
N GLU A 301 20.09 6.00 4.99
CA GLU A 301 20.97 7.14 4.70
C GLU A 301 20.24 8.51 4.70
N ASP A 302 19.05 8.57 5.30
CA ASP A 302 18.23 9.78 5.41
C ASP A 302 17.79 10.35 4.05
N GLY A 303 17.47 9.49 3.08
CA GLY A 303 17.05 9.92 1.74
C GLY A 303 15.89 10.91 1.72
N VAL A 304 14.90 10.74 2.59
CA VAL A 304 13.79 11.69 2.74
C VAL A 304 14.29 13.05 3.23
N ALA A 305 15.13 13.08 4.27
CA ALA A 305 15.67 14.32 4.83
C ALA A 305 16.45 15.14 3.78
N VAL A 306 17.30 14.47 2.98
CA VAL A 306 18.07 15.10 1.90
C VAL A 306 17.16 15.87 0.94
N VAL A 307 15.98 15.32 0.63
CA VAL A 307 15.04 16.00 -0.26
C VAL A 307 14.35 17.16 0.44
N LEU A 308 13.85 16.94 1.66
CA LEU A 308 13.15 17.95 2.45
C LEU A 308 14.03 19.19 2.70
N GLU A 309 15.32 18.99 2.99
CA GLU A 309 16.30 20.07 3.16
C GLU A 309 16.41 20.99 1.94
N ARG A 310 16.13 20.50 0.72
CA ARG A 310 16.12 21.32 -0.50
C ARG A 310 14.87 22.19 -0.62
N LEU A 311 13.80 21.85 0.10
CA LEU A 311 12.63 22.72 0.23
C LEU A 311 12.89 23.90 1.19
N LEU A 312 14.00 23.81 1.94
CA LEU A 312 14.39 24.79 2.94
C LEU A 312 15.35 25.87 2.43
N VAL A 313 15.73 25.86 1.15
CA VAL A 313 16.63 26.87 0.56
C VAL A 313 15.89 27.94 -0.23
#